data_AF-A0A3A5RRU8-F1
#
_entry.id   AF-A0A3A5RRU8-F1
#
_cell.length_a   1.000
_cell.length_b   1.000
_cell.length_c   1.000
_cell.angle_alpha   90.00
_cell.angle_beta   90.00
_cell.angle_gamma   90.00
#
_symmetry.space_group_name_H-M   'P 1'
#
loop_
_entity.id
_entity.type
_entity.pdbx_description
1 polymer ?
#
loop_
_entity_poly.entity_id
_entity_poly.type
_entity_poly.pdbx_seq_one_letter_code
_entity_poly.pdbx_strand_id
1 'polypeptide(L)'
;MGTFCIIFLSQLTDWLSIVVDLLTGGAVACILAYIVPKKLNDDRSLKDFFIQELQCIKNEYNDFCRDICLSKYDARTIKEVFKQLSLKLDDIQNVANRNLQVDINIMDELNQTKIHVTGCTEINDQYSEPNIVFNLETRNRIWQLQDVFNRNIISAIATVNKAKAK
;
A
#
# COMPACT_ATOMS: atom_id res chain seq x y z
N MET A 1 -25.52 4.01 -30.07
CA MET A 1 -25.85 4.05 -28.63
C MET A 1 -24.81 3.36 -27.73
N GLY A 2 -23.78 2.68 -28.25
CA GLY A 2 -22.75 2.02 -27.41
C GLY A 2 -21.60 2.90 -26.93
N THR A 3 -21.31 4.01 -27.61
CA THR A 3 -20.11 4.84 -27.33
C THR A 3 -20.28 5.81 -26.16
N PHE A 4 -21.51 6.25 -25.88
CA PHE A 4 -21.80 7.19 -24.78
C PHE A 4 -21.72 6.54 -23.39
N CYS A 5 -22.06 5.24 -23.27
CA CYS A 5 -21.98 4.54 -21.99
C CYS A 5 -20.54 4.30 -21.52
N ILE A 6 -19.61 4.06 -22.44
CA ILE A 6 -18.21 3.77 -22.11
C ILE A 6 -17.50 5.03 -21.58
N ILE A 7 -17.77 6.19 -22.18
CA ILE A 7 -17.17 7.47 -21.75
C ILE A 7 -17.70 7.86 -20.36
N PHE A 8 -19.00 7.67 -20.11
CA PHE A 8 -19.63 8.00 -18.82
C PHE A 8 -19.15 7.11 -17.67
N LEU A 9 -18.93 5.81 -17.93
CA LEU A 9 -18.34 4.89 -16.96
C LEU A 9 -16.88 5.25 -16.64
N SER A 10 -16.07 5.60 -17.64
CA SER A 10 -14.67 6.00 -17.40
C SER A 10 -14.54 7.27 -16.56
N GLN A 11 -15.40 8.27 -16.80
CA GLN A 11 -15.43 9.49 -15.99
C GLN A 11 -15.94 9.25 -14.57
N LEU A 12 -16.83 8.26 -14.38
CA LEU A 12 -17.29 7.83 -13.06
C LEU A 12 -16.23 7.05 -12.25
N THR A 13 -15.30 6.35 -12.90
CA THR A 13 -14.19 5.70 -12.21
C THR A 13 -13.12 6.72 -11.81
N ASP A 14 -12.81 7.68 -12.68
CA ASP A 14 -11.78 8.69 -12.43
C ASP A 14 -12.16 9.66 -11.28
N TRP A 15 -13.43 10.11 -11.17
CA TRP A 15 -13.84 10.97 -10.03
C TRP A 15 -13.94 10.19 -8.71
N LEU A 16 -14.34 8.91 -8.75
CA LEU A 16 -14.39 8.06 -7.55
C LEU A 16 -12.99 7.78 -7.04
N SER A 17 -12.03 7.50 -7.92
CA SER A 17 -10.61 7.32 -7.58
C SER A 17 -10.01 8.57 -6.92
N ILE A 18 -10.30 9.77 -7.46
CA ILE A 18 -9.84 11.05 -6.87
C ILE A 18 -10.48 11.32 -5.51
N VAL A 19 -11.77 11.02 -5.34
CA VAL A 19 -12.50 11.24 -4.08
C VAL A 19 -12.07 10.22 -3.01
N VAL A 20 -11.82 8.97 -3.40
CA VAL A 20 -11.33 7.92 -2.50
C VAL A 20 -9.86 8.16 -2.13
N ASP A 21 -8.99 8.58 -3.06
CA ASP A 21 -7.60 8.95 -2.74
C ASP A 21 -7.53 10.13 -1.75
N LEU A 22 -8.40 11.14 -1.93
CA LEU A 22 -8.46 12.31 -1.05
C LEU A 22 -9.07 11.97 0.33
N LEU A 23 -10.11 11.11 0.37
CA LEU A 23 -10.76 10.71 1.61
C LEU A 23 -9.92 9.70 2.40
N THR A 24 -9.24 8.77 1.75
CA THR A 24 -8.48 7.71 2.43
C THR A 24 -7.15 8.26 2.96
N GLY A 25 -6.41 9.05 2.17
CA GLY A 25 -5.20 9.74 2.64
C GLY A 25 -5.53 10.84 3.66
N GLY A 26 -6.60 11.62 3.41
CA GLY A 26 -7.05 12.67 4.32
C GLY A 26 -7.58 12.14 5.66
N ALA A 27 -8.28 11.01 5.66
CA ALA A 27 -8.74 10.36 6.89
C ALA A 27 -7.58 9.77 7.68
N VAL A 28 -6.62 9.10 7.03
CA VAL A 28 -5.42 8.57 7.70
C VAL A 28 -4.61 9.70 8.33
N ALA A 29 -4.39 10.82 7.61
CA ALA A 29 -3.71 11.99 8.16
C ALA A 29 -4.47 12.63 9.34
N CYS A 30 -5.79 12.75 9.26
CA CYS A 30 -6.62 13.27 10.36
C CYS A 30 -6.64 12.34 11.58
N ILE A 31 -6.74 11.03 11.33
CA ILE A 31 -6.69 9.98 12.35
C ILE A 31 -5.33 10.01 13.04
N LEU A 32 -4.23 10.09 12.30
CA LEU A 32 -2.89 10.22 12.86
C LEU A 32 -2.73 11.53 13.65
N ALA A 33 -3.20 12.66 13.12
CA ALA A 33 -3.09 13.96 13.79
C ALA A 33 -3.95 14.07 15.07
N TYR A 34 -5.04 13.31 15.20
CA TYR A 34 -5.93 13.37 16.37
C TYR A 34 -5.72 12.22 17.36
N ILE A 35 -5.48 11.00 16.88
CA ILE A 35 -5.32 9.81 17.73
C ILE A 35 -3.92 9.75 18.33
N VAL A 36 -2.87 10.07 17.57
CA VAL A 36 -1.49 10.00 18.06
C VAL A 36 -1.28 10.90 19.29
N PRO A 37 -1.63 12.21 19.28
CA PRO A 37 -1.47 13.04 20.47
C PRO A 37 -2.36 12.63 21.64
N LYS A 38 -3.52 12.02 21.39
CA LYS A 38 -4.40 11.50 22.46
C LYS A 38 -3.87 10.19 23.08
N LYS A 39 -3.19 9.37 22.28
CA LYS A 39 -2.57 8.10 22.70
C LYS A 39 -1.14 8.25 23.24
N LEU A 40 -0.48 9.39 23.04
CA LEU A 40 0.81 9.72 23.66
C LEU A 40 0.77 9.73 25.21
N ASN A 41 -0.42 9.77 25.83
CA ASN A 41 -0.56 9.60 27.28
C ASN A 41 -0.35 8.14 27.75
N ASP A 42 -0.34 7.17 26.83
CA ASP A 42 -0.07 5.75 27.10
C ASP A 42 0.76 5.14 25.96
N ASP A 43 2.08 5.09 26.16
CA ASP A 43 3.08 4.48 25.28
C ASP A 43 2.67 3.12 24.70
N ARG A 44 1.98 2.29 25.49
CA ARG A 44 1.53 0.96 25.05
C ARG A 44 0.47 1.09 23.96
N SER A 45 -0.50 1.98 24.16
CA SER A 45 -1.61 2.18 23.22
C SER A 45 -1.17 2.74 21.87
N LEU A 46 -0.10 3.54 21.86
CA LEU A 46 0.49 4.11 20.65
C LEU A 46 1.26 3.05 19.87
N LYS A 47 2.05 2.21 20.54
CA LYS A 47 2.73 1.08 19.91
C LYS A 47 1.75 0.08 19.32
N ASP A 48 0.71 -0.27 20.06
CA ASP A 48 -0.32 -1.20 19.59
C ASP A 48 -1.01 -0.67 18.33
N PHE A 49 -1.24 0.65 18.25
CA PHE A 49 -1.78 1.29 17.05
C PHE A 49 -0.83 1.12 15.85
N PHE A 50 0.44 1.48 15.96
CA PHE A 50 1.38 1.33 14.84
C PHE A 50 1.60 -0.13 14.45
N ILE A 51 1.63 -1.04 15.42
CA ILE A 51 1.73 -2.49 15.14
C ILE A 51 0.51 -2.96 14.34
N GLN A 52 -0.70 -2.55 14.74
CA GLN A 52 -1.94 -2.89 14.01
C GLN A 52 -1.94 -2.30 12.60
N GLU A 53 -1.56 -1.04 12.43
CA GLU A 53 -1.50 -0.40 11.12
C GLU A 53 -0.46 -1.06 10.20
N LEU A 54 0.73 -1.40 10.71
CA LEU A 54 1.74 -2.14 9.96
C LEU A 54 1.26 -3.55 9.57
N GLN A 55 0.54 -4.23 10.47
CA GLN A 55 -0.09 -5.53 10.16
C GLN A 55 -1.20 -5.41 9.11
N CYS A 56 -1.98 -4.33 9.16
CA CYS A 56 -3.01 -4.03 8.18
C CYS A 56 -2.40 -3.84 6.78
N ILE A 57 -1.36 -2.99 6.65
CA ILE A 57 -0.62 -2.80 5.39
C ILE A 57 -0.06 -4.14 4.89
N LYS A 58 0.53 -4.94 5.78
CA LYS A 58 1.06 -6.26 5.43
C LYS A 58 0.00 -7.14 4.76
N ASN A 59 -1.18 -7.21 5.36
CA ASN A 59 -2.26 -8.06 4.87
C ASN A 59 -2.80 -7.52 3.54
N GLU A 60 -3.05 -6.20 3.44
CA GLU A 60 -3.48 -5.55 2.20
C GLU A 60 -2.50 -5.79 1.06
N TYR A 61 -1.19 -5.65 1.30
CA TYR A 61 -0.16 -5.91 0.29
C TYR A 61 -0.05 -7.39 -0.08
N ASN A 62 -0.20 -8.31 0.88
CA ASN A 62 -0.19 -9.75 0.60
C ASN A 62 -1.41 -10.19 -0.22
N ASP A 63 -2.58 -9.65 0.10
CA ASP A 63 -3.81 -9.88 -0.64
C ASP A 63 -3.70 -9.30 -2.05
N PHE A 64 -3.15 -8.09 -2.19
CA PHE A 64 -2.85 -7.50 -3.47
C PHE A 64 -1.92 -8.39 -4.30
N CYS A 65 -0.74 -8.77 -3.79
CA CYS A 65 0.22 -9.65 -4.49
C CYS A 65 -0.40 -10.96 -4.97
N ARG A 66 -1.26 -11.58 -4.14
CA ARG A 66 -2.02 -12.76 -4.52
C ARG A 66 -2.98 -12.46 -5.67
N ASP A 67 -3.74 -11.37 -5.58
CA ASP A 67 -4.78 -11.03 -6.53
C ASP A 67 -4.22 -10.58 -7.90
N ILE A 68 -3.06 -9.90 -7.94
CA ILE A 68 -2.32 -9.68 -9.21
C ILE A 68 -1.82 -10.99 -9.80
N CYS A 69 -1.32 -11.93 -9.00
CA CYS A 69 -0.87 -13.24 -9.50
C CYS A 69 -2.02 -14.13 -9.99
N LEU A 70 -3.25 -13.87 -9.54
CA LEU A 70 -4.50 -14.51 -10.00
C LEU A 70 -5.17 -13.73 -11.16
N SER A 71 -4.50 -12.71 -11.70
CA SER A 71 -4.98 -11.91 -12.82
C SER A 71 -6.35 -11.26 -12.57
N LYS A 72 -6.59 -10.79 -11.34
CA LYS A 72 -7.86 -10.16 -10.96
C LYS A 72 -7.97 -8.67 -11.30
N TYR A 73 -6.86 -8.05 -11.72
CA TYR A 73 -6.77 -6.60 -11.91
C TYR A 73 -6.25 -6.24 -13.29
N ASP A 74 -6.73 -5.10 -13.80
CA ASP A 74 -6.17 -4.41 -14.97
C ASP A 74 -4.95 -3.55 -14.57
N ALA A 75 -4.20 -3.08 -15.57
CA ALA A 75 -2.98 -2.30 -15.35
C ALA A 75 -3.20 -0.99 -14.59
N ARG A 76 -4.37 -0.34 -14.71
CA ARG A 76 -4.66 0.93 -14.01
C ARG A 76 -4.91 0.66 -12.54
N THR A 77 -5.75 -0.32 -12.23
CA THR A 77 -6.03 -0.73 -10.84
C THR A 77 -4.73 -1.13 -10.12
N ILE A 78 -3.84 -1.86 -10.79
CA ILE A 78 -2.52 -2.22 -10.21
C ILE A 78 -1.72 -0.98 -9.82
N LYS A 79 -1.63 0.02 -10.72
CA LYS A 79 -0.91 1.28 -10.46
C LYS A 79 -1.55 2.09 -9.34
N GLU A 80 -2.88 2.15 -9.29
CA GLU A 80 -3.63 2.85 -8.25
C GLU A 80 -3.43 2.22 -6.87
N VAL A 81 -3.54 0.89 -6.76
CA VAL A 81 -3.33 0.19 -5.48
C VAL A 81 -1.89 0.38 -4.98
N PHE A 82 -0.89 0.33 -5.86
CA PHE A 82 0.49 0.67 -5.47
C PHE A 82 0.63 2.09 -4.95
N LYS A 83 -0.05 3.07 -5.56
CA LYS A 83 -0.04 4.47 -5.11
C LYS A 83 -0.69 4.60 -3.74
N GLN A 84 -1.85 3.99 -3.52
CA GLN A 84 -2.55 4.01 -2.23
C GLN A 84 -1.73 3.37 -1.11
N LEU A 85 -1.15 2.20 -1.36
CA LEU A 85 -0.24 1.54 -0.42
C LEU A 85 0.99 2.40 -0.12
N SER A 86 1.54 3.08 -1.13
CA SER A 86 2.69 3.99 -0.94
C SER A 86 2.32 5.16 -0.04
N LEU A 87 1.17 5.80 -0.25
CA LEU A 87 0.74 6.93 0.60
C LEU A 87 0.53 6.49 2.05
N LYS A 88 -0.23 5.41 2.26
CA LYS A 88 -0.53 4.88 3.59
C LYS A 88 0.75 4.48 4.33
N LEU A 89 1.66 3.81 3.64
CA LEU A 89 2.92 3.38 4.22
C LEU A 89 3.85 4.56 4.54
N ASP A 90 3.95 5.56 3.66
CA ASP A 90 4.73 6.78 3.90
C ASP A 90 4.24 7.52 5.15
N ASP A 91 2.92 7.74 5.26
CA ASP A 91 2.31 8.41 6.40
C ASP A 91 2.60 7.67 7.72
N ILE A 92 2.36 6.36 7.75
CA ILE A 92 2.58 5.54 8.96
C ILE A 92 4.05 5.51 9.36
N GLN A 93 4.96 5.33 8.40
CA GLN A 93 6.40 5.34 8.67
C GLN A 93 6.87 6.70 9.18
N ASN A 94 6.47 7.79 8.52
CA ASN A 94 6.87 9.14 8.92
C ASN A 94 6.36 9.48 10.33
N VAL A 95 5.13 9.11 10.65
CA VAL A 95 4.55 9.36 11.97
C VAL A 95 5.17 8.44 13.03
N ALA A 96 5.44 7.17 12.72
CA ALA A 96 6.15 6.26 13.62
C ALA A 96 7.57 6.75 13.93
N ASN A 97 8.34 7.11 12.90
CA ASN A 97 9.71 7.60 13.04
C ASN A 97 9.75 8.88 13.89
N ARG A 98 8.81 9.81 13.68
CA ARG A 98 8.72 11.06 14.46
C ARG A 98 8.33 10.84 15.93
N ASN A 99 7.36 9.98 16.20
CA ASN A 99 6.79 9.82 17.55
C ASN A 99 7.56 8.80 18.41
N LEU A 100 8.16 7.78 17.78
CA LEU A 100 8.85 6.70 18.49
C LEU A 100 10.39 6.75 18.37
N GLN A 101 10.94 7.71 17.62
CA GLN A 101 12.39 7.81 17.33
C GLN A 101 12.98 6.52 16.76
N VAL A 102 12.22 5.88 15.89
CA VAL A 102 12.64 4.67 15.16
C VAL A 102 13.06 5.07 13.75
N ASP A 103 13.91 4.24 13.13
CA ASP A 103 14.30 4.38 11.73
C ASP A 103 13.71 3.22 10.93
N ILE A 104 12.45 3.39 10.54
CA ILE A 104 11.73 2.42 9.72
C ILE A 104 11.77 2.92 8.28
N ASN A 105 12.36 2.11 7.39
CA ASN A 105 12.31 2.29 5.95
C ASN A 105 11.80 1.01 5.25
N ILE A 106 10.51 0.96 4.93
CA ILE A 106 9.82 -0.14 4.22
C ILE A 106 9.40 0.30 2.80
N MET A 107 9.42 1.62 2.56
CA MET A 107 9.02 2.23 1.30
C MET A 107 9.89 1.77 0.12
N ASP A 108 11.18 1.51 0.38
CA ASP A 108 12.10 1.05 -0.65
C ASP A 108 11.66 -0.29 -1.22
N GLU A 109 11.24 -1.23 -0.38
CA GLU A 109 10.78 -2.55 -0.79
C GLU A 109 9.48 -2.47 -1.59
N LEU A 110 8.53 -1.63 -1.16
CA LEU A 110 7.31 -1.40 -1.92
C LEU A 110 7.61 -0.80 -3.29
N ASN A 111 8.56 0.14 -3.36
CA ASN A 111 9.00 0.75 -4.61
C ASN A 111 9.67 -0.25 -5.54
N GLN A 112 10.48 -1.18 -5.02
CA GLN A 112 11.08 -2.25 -5.81
C GLN A 112 10.00 -3.13 -6.46
N THR A 113 8.97 -3.53 -5.71
CA THR A 113 7.83 -4.28 -6.28
C THR A 113 7.08 -3.46 -7.31
N LYS A 114 6.79 -2.19 -7.02
CA LYS A 114 6.10 -1.29 -7.95
C LYS A 114 6.85 -1.17 -9.26
N ILE A 115 8.15 -0.88 -9.22
CA ILE A 115 9.00 -0.73 -10.41
C ILE A 115 9.02 -2.04 -11.20
N HIS A 116 9.18 -3.17 -10.51
CA HIS A 116 9.20 -4.46 -11.17
C HIS A 116 7.86 -4.75 -11.88
N VAL A 117 6.75 -4.71 -11.14
CA VAL A 117 5.42 -5.03 -11.68
C VAL A 117 5.02 -4.06 -12.79
N THR A 118 5.17 -2.76 -12.59
CA THR A 118 4.75 -1.75 -13.59
C THR A 118 5.71 -1.61 -14.77
N GLY A 119 6.96 -2.06 -14.62
CA GLY A 119 7.99 -2.06 -15.67
C GLY A 119 8.03 -3.33 -16.52
N CYS A 120 7.32 -4.38 -16.11
CA CYS A 120 7.20 -5.62 -16.87
C CYS A 120 6.50 -5.40 -18.23
N THR A 121 6.96 -6.12 -19.26
CA THR A 121 6.38 -6.03 -20.61
C THR A 121 4.91 -6.46 -20.60
N GLU A 122 4.52 -7.39 -19.72
CA GLU A 122 3.14 -7.85 -19.58
C GLU A 122 2.15 -6.73 -19.26
N ILE A 123 2.54 -5.73 -18.46
CA ILE A 123 1.69 -4.57 -18.15
C ILE A 123 1.53 -3.66 -19.38
N ASN A 124 2.58 -3.50 -20.17
CA ASN A 124 2.56 -2.65 -21.36
C ASN A 124 1.79 -3.32 -22.50
N ASP A 125 1.99 -4.61 -22.71
CA ASP A 125 1.38 -5.39 -23.79
C ASP A 125 -0.12 -5.60 -23.54
N GLN A 126 -0.53 -5.76 -22.28
CA GLN A 126 -1.91 -6.00 -21.86
C GLN A 126 -2.57 -4.76 -21.24
N TYR A 127 -2.07 -3.55 -21.50
CA TYR A 127 -2.53 -2.32 -20.81
C TYR A 127 -4.03 -2.04 -20.96
N SER A 128 -4.62 -2.43 -22.10
CA SER A 128 -6.05 -2.27 -22.39
C SER A 128 -6.90 -3.47 -21.94
N GLU A 129 -6.27 -4.55 -21.48
CA GLU A 129 -6.98 -5.75 -21.05
C GLU A 129 -7.57 -5.55 -19.65
N PRO A 130 -8.76 -6.13 -19.39
CA PRO A 130 -9.40 -6.04 -18.08
C PRO A 130 -8.64 -6.82 -17.00
N ASN A 131 -7.76 -7.74 -17.39
CA ASN A 131 -7.09 -8.67 -16.50
C ASN A 131 -5.65 -8.91 -16.98
N ILE A 132 -4.65 -8.51 -16.19
CA ILE A 132 -3.24 -8.73 -16.54
C ILE A 132 -2.82 -10.14 -16.18
N VAL A 133 -2.34 -10.89 -17.18
CA VAL A 133 -1.77 -12.22 -16.96
C VAL A 133 -0.25 -12.12 -16.89
N PHE A 134 0.29 -12.30 -15.69
CA PHE A 134 1.73 -12.35 -15.46
C PHE A 134 2.29 -13.73 -15.81
N ASN A 135 3.47 -13.75 -16.42
CA ASN A 135 4.17 -15.00 -16.68
C ASN A 135 4.66 -15.64 -15.36
N LEU A 136 5.20 -16.86 -15.43
CA LEU A 136 5.65 -17.58 -14.23
C LEU A 136 6.84 -16.90 -13.55
N GLU A 137 7.77 -16.34 -14.33
CA GLU A 137 8.97 -15.67 -13.83
C GLU A 137 8.62 -14.41 -13.03
N THR A 138 7.77 -13.55 -13.60
CA THR A 138 7.25 -12.34 -12.97
C THR A 138 6.46 -12.68 -11.71
N ARG A 139 5.59 -13.71 -11.74
CA ARG A 139 4.88 -14.17 -10.53
C ARG A 139 5.84 -14.64 -9.44
N ASN A 140 6.83 -15.46 -9.77
CA ASN A 140 7.83 -15.91 -8.80
C ASN A 140 8.60 -14.73 -8.21
N ARG A 141 8.91 -13.72 -9.02
CA ARG A 141 9.58 -12.52 -8.56
C ARG A 141 8.71 -11.66 -7.64
N ILE A 142 7.41 -11.52 -7.95
CA ILE A 142 6.43 -10.88 -7.07
C ILE A 142 6.41 -11.56 -5.70
N TRP A 143 6.35 -12.91 -5.65
CA TRP A 143 6.39 -13.65 -4.38
C TRP A 143 7.68 -13.44 -3.59
N GLN A 144 8.84 -13.38 -4.27
CA GLN A 144 10.12 -13.09 -3.61
C GLN A 144 10.14 -11.68 -2.99
N LEU A 145 9.71 -10.68 -3.73
CA LEU A 145 9.63 -9.30 -3.24
C LEU A 145 8.61 -9.18 -2.11
N GLN A 146 7.53 -9.96 -2.16
CA GLN A 146 6.55 -10.04 -1.09
C GLN A 146 7.14 -10.62 0.20
N ASP A 147 7.97 -11.65 0.12
CA ASP A 147 8.66 -12.20 1.29
C ASP A 147 9.60 -11.16 1.92
N VAL A 148 10.37 -10.43 1.11
CA VAL A 148 11.26 -9.35 1.59
C VAL A 148 10.45 -8.25 2.28
N PHE A 149 9.37 -7.77 1.67
CA PHE A 149 8.47 -6.78 2.26
C PHE A 149 7.91 -7.26 3.61
N ASN A 150 7.44 -8.50 3.67
CA ASN A 150 6.89 -9.09 4.89
C ASN A 150 7.93 -9.16 6.02
N ARG A 151 9.18 -9.53 5.71
CA ARG A 151 10.28 -9.54 6.68
C ARG A 151 10.56 -8.15 7.24
N ASN A 152 10.56 -7.13 6.37
CA ASN A 152 10.81 -5.75 6.80
C ASN A 152 9.66 -5.15 7.61
N ILE A 153 8.40 -5.47 7.30
CA ILE A 153 7.27 -5.13 8.17
C ILE A 153 7.41 -5.79 9.55
N ILE A 154 7.78 -7.08 9.61
CA ILE A 154 7.98 -7.77 10.89
C ILE A 154 9.12 -7.12 11.69
N SER A 155 10.22 -6.76 11.01
CA SER A 155 11.33 -6.03 11.61
C SER A 155 10.87 -4.67 12.17
N ALA A 156 10.10 -3.92 11.40
CA ALA A 156 9.54 -2.63 11.81
C ALA A 156 8.60 -2.76 13.02
N ILE A 157 7.72 -3.77 13.04
CA ILE A 157 6.85 -4.09 14.19
C ILE A 157 7.71 -4.37 15.44
N ALA A 158 8.78 -5.16 15.30
CA ALA A 158 9.68 -5.42 16.41
C ALA A 158 10.38 -4.15 16.92
N THR A 159 10.78 -3.26 16.01
CA THR A 159 11.37 -1.96 16.32
C THR A 159 10.38 -1.05 17.06
N VAL A 160 9.14 -0.93 16.56
CA VAL A 160 8.05 -0.19 17.23
C VAL A 160 7.80 -0.74 18.63
N ASN A 161 7.72 -2.05 18.79
CA ASN A 161 7.45 -2.68 20.08
C ASN A 161 8.56 -2.37 21.11
N LYS A 162 9.83 -2.39 20.66
CA LYS A 162 11.01 -2.11 21.49
C LYS A 162 11.26 -0.62 21.74
N ALA A 163 10.72 0.26 20.91
CA ALA A 163 10.90 1.71 21.05
C ALA A 163 10.44 2.18 22.43
N LYS A 164 11.06 3.22 23.00
CA LYS A 164 10.49 3.92 24.16
C LYS A 164 9.77 5.14 23.60
N ALA A 165 8.50 5.32 23.92
CA ALA A 165 7.85 6.56 23.53
C ALA A 165 8.36 7.70 24.42
N LYS A 166 8.19 8.92 23.93
CA LYS A 166 8.84 10.12 24.46
C LYS A 166 8.04 10.76 25.58
#